data_AF-A0A525CG62-F1
#
_entry.id   AF-A0A525CG62-F1
#
_cell.length_a   1.000
_cell.length_b   1.000
_cell.length_c   1.000
_cell.angle_alpha   90.00
_cell.angle_beta   90.00
_cell.angle_gamma   90.00
#
_symmetry.space_group_name_H-M   'P 1'
#
loop_
_entity.id
_entity.type
_entity.pdbx_description
1 polymer ?
#
loop_
_entity_poly.entity_id
_entity_poly.type
_entity_poly.pdbx_seq_one_letter_code
_entity_poly.pdbx_strand_id
1 'polypeptide(L)'
;MKTFGRSDAARGRLRDDLRAQELARIAPEYESVYVEAGYVHTYLLTTLRRRVPEGVEVRPLYLMEDLVKEMDGRRRAMGPGDVLTLTYTYKPDYQGSKADLQAARSLIRIKILHKDEIDENLHEFPHTRDEVMASNLVRGLEYEDCRELYPLVRQATTVEAKRIVEEYVTQAGPCGTRHKDW
;
A
#
# COMPACT_ATOMS: atom_id res chain seq x y z
N MET A 1 5.07 5.43 13.93
CA MET A 1 4.83 5.07 12.51
C MET A 1 5.97 5.48 11.57
N LYS A 2 6.39 6.75 11.50
CA LYS A 2 7.44 7.21 10.56
C LYS A 2 8.81 6.53 10.72
N THR A 3 9.31 6.41 11.94
CA THR A 3 10.59 5.72 12.23
C THR A 3 10.56 4.27 11.74
N PHE A 4 9.46 3.56 12.04
CA PHE A 4 9.25 2.21 11.54
C PHE A 4 9.27 2.17 10.00
N GLY A 5 8.51 3.04 9.33
CA GLY A 5 8.48 3.10 7.87
C GLY A 5 9.84 3.38 7.23
N ARG A 6 10.69 4.19 7.85
CA ARG A 6 12.07 4.44 7.39
C ARG A 6 12.95 3.21 7.52
N SER A 7 12.92 2.56 8.69
CA SER A 7 13.70 1.35 8.92
C SER A 7 13.26 0.21 8.01
N ASP A 8 11.95 0.07 7.78
CA ASP A 8 11.40 -0.93 6.87
C ASP A 8 11.83 -0.66 5.42
N ALA A 9 11.74 0.59 4.94
CA ALA A 9 12.21 0.97 3.61
C ALA A 9 13.73 0.76 3.43
N ALA A 10 14.54 1.07 4.45
CA ALA A 10 15.98 0.83 4.41
C ALA A 10 16.32 -0.66 4.33
N ARG A 11 15.63 -1.49 5.13
CA ARG A 11 15.72 -2.95 5.06
C ARG A 11 15.26 -3.48 3.70
N GLY A 12 14.19 -2.93 3.16
CA GLY A 12 13.67 -3.24 1.83
C GLY A 12 14.70 -3.00 0.73
N ARG A 13 15.32 -1.81 0.71
CA ARG A 13 16.40 -1.50 -0.24
C ARG A 13 17.55 -2.48 -0.19
N LEU A 14 18.05 -2.78 1.02
CA LEU A 14 19.15 -3.74 1.19
C LEU A 14 18.77 -5.12 0.63
N ARG A 15 17.58 -5.62 0.96
CA ARG A 15 17.09 -6.92 0.46
C ARG A 15 16.95 -6.92 -1.05
N ASP A 16 16.40 -5.87 -1.61
CA ASP A 16 16.20 -5.72 -3.05
C ASP A 16 17.53 -5.61 -3.81
N ASP A 17 18.53 -4.94 -3.25
CA ASP A 17 19.87 -4.87 -3.84
C ASP A 17 20.59 -6.22 -3.82
N LEU A 18 20.48 -6.98 -2.73
CA LEU A 18 21.05 -8.33 -2.65
C LEU A 18 20.34 -9.31 -3.60
N ARG A 19 19.01 -9.26 -3.65
CA ARG A 19 18.21 -10.06 -4.60
C ARG A 19 18.56 -9.73 -6.04
N ALA A 20 18.64 -8.44 -6.39
CA ALA A 20 19.01 -8.02 -7.73
C ALA A 20 20.43 -8.46 -8.11
N GLN A 21 21.36 -8.50 -7.16
CA GLN A 21 22.70 -9.02 -7.37
C GLN A 21 22.67 -10.48 -7.84
N GLU A 22 21.96 -11.32 -7.08
CA GLU A 22 21.95 -12.75 -7.36
C GLU A 22 21.15 -13.07 -8.63
N LEU A 23 20.01 -12.39 -8.82
CA LEU A 23 19.21 -12.54 -10.03
C LEU A 23 19.97 -12.12 -11.30
N ALA A 24 20.74 -11.02 -11.25
CA ALA A 24 21.56 -10.62 -12.38
C ALA A 24 22.66 -11.62 -12.72
N ARG A 25 23.15 -12.38 -11.72
CA ARG A 25 24.13 -13.45 -11.92
C ARG A 25 23.52 -14.67 -12.60
N ILE A 26 22.35 -15.12 -12.15
CA ILE A 26 21.72 -16.35 -12.66
C ILE A 26 20.88 -16.14 -13.92
N ALA A 27 20.34 -14.95 -14.15
CA ALA A 27 19.41 -14.71 -15.26
C ALA A 27 19.95 -15.12 -16.65
N PRO A 28 21.25 -14.92 -16.98
CA PRO A 28 21.80 -15.37 -18.26
C PRO A 28 21.92 -16.89 -18.42
N GLU A 29 21.85 -17.65 -17.32
CA GLU A 29 21.99 -19.12 -17.32
C GLU A 29 20.67 -19.83 -17.69
N TYR A 30 19.55 -19.10 -17.74
CA TYR A 30 18.22 -19.65 -17.99
C TYR A 30 17.52 -18.90 -19.14
N GLU A 31 16.61 -19.59 -19.82
CA GLU A 31 15.75 -18.95 -20.82
C GLU A 31 14.82 -17.90 -20.19
N SER A 32 14.32 -18.16 -18.98
CA SER A 32 13.52 -17.21 -18.20
C SER A 32 13.62 -17.46 -16.71
N VAL A 33 13.46 -16.40 -15.92
CA VAL A 33 13.45 -16.44 -14.45
C VAL A 33 12.23 -15.66 -13.93
N TYR A 34 11.43 -16.29 -13.08
CA TYR A 34 10.27 -15.67 -12.44
C TYR A 34 10.54 -15.43 -10.96
N VAL A 35 10.19 -14.23 -10.50
CA VAL A 35 10.36 -13.81 -9.11
C VAL A 35 9.04 -13.29 -8.60
N GLU A 36 8.47 -13.97 -7.63
CA GLU A 36 7.31 -13.46 -6.90
C GLU A 36 7.78 -12.43 -5.87
N ALA A 37 7.21 -11.23 -5.95
CA ALA A 37 7.46 -10.16 -5.00
C ALA A 37 6.22 -9.29 -4.86
N GLY A 38 5.96 -8.82 -3.63
CA GLY A 38 4.92 -7.83 -3.38
C GLY A 38 5.20 -6.51 -4.12
N TYR A 39 4.15 -5.78 -4.47
CA TYR A 39 4.23 -4.59 -5.33
C TYR A 39 5.00 -3.39 -4.73
N VAL A 40 5.36 -3.44 -3.44
CA VAL A 40 6.23 -2.47 -2.76
C VAL A 40 7.70 -2.60 -3.21
N HIS A 41 8.10 -3.75 -3.77
CA HIS A 41 9.46 -4.01 -4.28
C HIS A 41 9.76 -3.34 -5.62
N THR A 42 9.31 -2.09 -5.82
CA THR A 42 9.66 -1.33 -7.03
C THR A 42 11.15 -1.01 -7.11
N TYR A 43 11.84 -0.98 -5.97
CA TYR A 43 13.28 -0.76 -5.93
C TYR A 43 14.04 -1.96 -6.51
N LEU A 44 13.62 -3.20 -6.21
CA LEU A 44 14.11 -4.41 -6.89
C LEU A 44 14.02 -4.28 -8.41
N LEU A 45 12.87 -3.87 -8.94
CA LEU A 45 12.69 -3.68 -10.38
C LEU A 45 13.70 -2.66 -10.96
N THR A 46 13.90 -1.53 -10.28
CA THR A 46 14.86 -0.51 -10.72
C THR A 46 16.31 -0.98 -10.64
N THR A 47 16.67 -1.74 -9.60
CA THR A 47 18.03 -2.27 -9.45
C THR A 47 18.30 -3.40 -10.44
N LEU A 48 17.34 -4.30 -10.67
CA LEU A 48 17.46 -5.37 -11.67
C LEU A 48 17.75 -4.80 -13.05
N ARG A 49 16.94 -3.83 -13.51
CA ARG A 49 17.14 -3.17 -14.81
C ARG A 49 18.51 -2.51 -14.98
N ARG A 50 19.19 -2.17 -13.88
CA ARG A 50 20.54 -1.59 -13.90
C ARG A 50 21.65 -2.64 -13.87
N ARG A 51 21.36 -3.86 -13.42
CA ARG A 51 22.36 -4.90 -13.15
C ARG A 51 22.32 -6.06 -14.14
N VAL A 52 21.14 -6.38 -14.69
CA VAL A 52 21.05 -7.45 -15.69
C VAL A 52 21.88 -7.07 -16.94
N PRO A 53 22.53 -8.05 -17.58
CA PRO A 53 23.26 -7.79 -18.82
C PRO A 53 22.37 -7.25 -19.94
N GLU A 54 22.99 -6.60 -20.91
CA GLU A 54 22.30 -6.19 -22.14
C GLU A 54 21.67 -7.42 -22.84
N GLY A 55 20.44 -7.25 -23.34
CA GLY A 55 19.66 -8.33 -23.94
C GLY A 55 18.77 -9.11 -22.96
N VAL A 56 18.96 -8.97 -21.64
CA VAL A 56 18.04 -9.55 -20.65
C VAL A 56 16.90 -8.57 -20.37
N GLU A 57 15.67 -8.97 -20.70
CA GLU A 57 14.49 -8.15 -20.49
C GLU A 57 13.90 -8.32 -19.08
N VAL A 58 13.54 -7.20 -18.44
CA VAL A 58 12.91 -7.19 -17.11
C VAL A 58 11.50 -6.61 -17.17
N ARG A 59 10.50 -7.48 -17.06
CA ARG A 59 9.06 -7.14 -17.09
C ARG A 59 8.41 -7.38 -15.72
N PRO A 60 7.75 -6.38 -15.11
CA PRO A 60 6.85 -6.63 -13.99
C PRO A 60 5.51 -7.17 -14.47
N LEU A 61 4.98 -8.18 -13.78
CA LEU A 61 3.62 -8.68 -13.96
C LEU A 61 2.85 -8.48 -12.66
N TYR A 62 1.65 -7.89 -12.76
CA TYR A 62 0.76 -7.68 -11.62
C TYR A 62 -0.47 -8.53 -11.81
N LEU A 63 -0.53 -9.68 -11.13
CA LEU A 63 -1.58 -10.68 -11.33
C LEU A 63 -3.00 -10.12 -11.15
N MET A 64 -3.16 -9.13 -10.28
CA MET A 64 -4.45 -8.51 -9.95
C MET A 64 -4.71 -7.19 -10.69
N GLU A 65 -3.90 -6.83 -11.70
CA GLU A 65 -3.98 -5.52 -12.35
C GLU A 65 -5.35 -5.22 -12.95
N ASP A 66 -5.97 -6.20 -13.62
CA ASP A 66 -7.26 -5.99 -14.28
C ASP A 66 -8.38 -5.72 -13.27
N LEU A 67 -8.44 -6.53 -12.20
CA LEU A 67 -9.38 -6.32 -11.10
C LEU A 67 -9.18 -4.95 -10.42
N VAL A 68 -7.93 -4.58 -10.11
CA VAL A 68 -7.66 -3.29 -9.45
C VAL A 68 -7.98 -2.11 -10.37
N LYS A 69 -7.75 -2.24 -11.68
CA LYS A 69 -8.13 -1.21 -12.65
C LYS A 69 -9.64 -1.06 -12.73
N GLU A 70 -10.39 -2.15 -12.74
CA GLU A 70 -11.85 -2.12 -12.72
C GLU A 70 -12.38 -1.38 -11.48
N MET A 71 -11.82 -1.68 -10.30
CA MET A 71 -12.31 -1.13 -9.04
C MET A 71 -11.84 0.29 -8.74
N ASP A 72 -10.64 0.67 -9.18
CA ASP A 72 -9.97 1.91 -8.73
C ASP A 72 -9.20 2.65 -9.83
N GLY A 73 -9.21 2.16 -11.07
CA GLY A 73 -8.48 2.76 -12.20
C GLY A 73 -6.96 2.69 -12.06
N ARG A 74 -6.43 1.98 -11.05
CA ARG A 74 -4.99 1.85 -10.77
C ARG A 74 -4.49 0.46 -11.11
N ARG A 75 -3.19 0.33 -11.30
CA ARG A 75 -2.56 -0.98 -11.58
C ARG A 75 -2.33 -1.84 -10.33
N ARG A 76 -2.38 -1.23 -9.14
CA ARG A 76 -1.96 -1.84 -7.86
C ARG A 76 -2.80 -1.27 -6.72
N ALA A 77 -3.20 -2.13 -5.78
CA ALA A 77 -3.98 -1.78 -4.60
C ALA A 77 -3.12 -1.09 -3.51
N MET A 78 -2.32 -0.09 -3.90
CA MET A 78 -1.40 0.58 -2.97
C MET A 78 -2.16 1.37 -1.92
N GLY A 79 -2.01 0.94 -0.67
CA GLY A 79 -2.49 1.67 0.49
C GLY A 79 -1.56 2.82 0.89
N PRO A 80 -1.99 3.68 1.83
CA PRO A 80 -1.18 4.76 2.39
C PRO A 80 0.15 4.27 2.99
N GLY A 81 0.17 3.06 3.55
CA GLY A 81 1.40 2.45 4.09
C GLY A 81 2.42 2.17 3.00
N ASP A 82 1.98 1.60 1.88
CA ASP A 82 2.85 1.31 0.73
C ASP A 82 3.40 2.59 0.13
N VAL A 83 2.55 3.62 -0.01
CA VAL A 83 2.97 4.95 -0.49
C VAL A 83 4.01 5.56 0.45
N LEU A 84 3.84 5.42 1.76
CA LEU A 84 4.80 5.89 2.76
C LEU A 84 6.14 5.13 2.65
N THR A 85 6.09 3.80 2.54
CA THR A 85 7.28 2.96 2.36
C THR A 85 8.01 3.34 1.08
N LEU A 86 7.33 3.43 -0.06
CA LEU A 86 7.94 3.85 -1.33
C LEU A 86 8.53 5.26 -1.24
N THR A 87 7.87 6.18 -0.52
CA THR A 87 8.41 7.52 -0.28
C THR A 87 9.77 7.43 0.42
N TYR A 88 9.90 6.66 1.49
CA TYR A 88 11.18 6.49 2.19
C TYR A 88 12.18 5.62 1.44
N THR A 89 11.71 4.72 0.58
CA THR A 89 12.57 3.92 -0.31
C THR A 89 13.35 4.83 -1.24
N TYR A 90 12.69 5.80 -1.88
CA TYR A 90 13.32 6.71 -2.84
C TYR A 90 13.79 8.05 -2.24
N LYS A 91 13.27 8.44 -1.07
CA LYS A 91 13.61 9.68 -0.35
C LYS A 91 13.76 9.39 1.16
N PRO A 92 14.89 8.78 1.59
CA PRO A 92 15.07 8.31 2.97
C PRO A 92 14.86 9.39 4.04
N ASP A 93 15.23 10.63 3.71
CA ASP A 93 15.20 11.76 4.63
C ASP A 93 13.93 12.60 4.56
N TYR A 94 12.91 12.18 3.80
CA TYR A 94 11.69 12.96 3.58
C TYR A 94 10.94 13.30 4.87
N GLN A 95 10.80 14.59 5.22
CA GLN A 95 10.09 15.07 6.42
C GLN A 95 8.76 15.80 6.12
N GLY A 96 8.27 15.76 4.87
CA GLY A 96 7.10 16.55 4.50
C GLY A 96 5.78 16.04 5.10
N SER A 97 4.79 16.94 5.20
CA SER A 97 3.46 16.66 5.78
C SER A 97 2.71 15.51 5.10
N LYS A 98 3.02 15.21 3.84
CA LYS A 98 2.47 14.02 3.16
C LYS A 98 2.84 12.72 3.88
N ALA A 99 4.03 12.62 4.45
CA ALA A 99 4.42 11.42 5.21
C ALA A 99 3.62 11.28 6.50
N ASP A 100 3.31 12.41 7.16
CA ASP A 100 2.44 12.42 8.34
C ASP A 100 1.01 12.00 7.99
N LEU A 101 0.47 12.55 6.90
CA LEU A 101 -0.84 12.18 6.39
C LEU A 101 -0.93 10.70 6.02
N GLN A 102 0.03 10.19 5.25
CA GLN A 102 0.04 8.76 4.89
C GLN A 102 0.18 7.89 6.14
N ALA A 103 1.06 8.26 7.09
CA ALA A 103 1.18 7.53 8.34
C ALA A 103 -0.14 7.51 9.13
N ALA A 104 -0.85 8.63 9.22
CA ALA A 104 -2.15 8.72 9.90
C ALA A 104 -3.21 7.86 9.19
N ARG A 105 -3.31 7.95 7.86
CA ARG A 105 -4.22 7.10 7.05
C ARG A 105 -3.89 5.62 7.18
N SER A 106 -2.61 5.24 7.27
CA SER A 106 -2.21 3.84 7.50
C SER A 106 -2.73 3.30 8.82
N LEU A 107 -2.76 4.11 9.87
CA LEU A 107 -3.27 3.70 11.19
C LEU A 107 -4.79 3.46 11.18
N ILE A 108 -5.53 4.20 10.36
CA ILE A 108 -6.96 3.93 10.14
C ILE A 108 -7.13 2.69 9.25
N ARG A 109 -6.41 2.61 8.12
CA ARG A 109 -6.52 1.49 7.18
C ARG A 109 -6.27 0.14 7.85
N ILE A 110 -5.21 0.02 8.66
CA ILE A 110 -4.88 -1.25 9.33
C ILE A 110 -5.96 -1.70 10.34
N LYS A 111 -6.85 -0.79 10.77
CA LYS A 111 -7.97 -1.12 11.64
C LYS A 111 -9.20 -1.60 10.89
N ILE A 112 -9.40 -1.15 9.65
CA ILE A 112 -10.58 -1.50 8.84
C ILE A 112 -10.32 -2.64 7.84
N LEU A 113 -9.04 -2.96 7.59
CA LEU A 113 -8.64 -4.08 6.73
C LEU A 113 -8.90 -5.42 7.43
N HIS A 114 -9.56 -6.34 6.73
CA HIS A 114 -9.78 -7.71 7.18
C HIS A 114 -8.44 -8.45 7.32
N LYS A 115 -8.30 -9.25 8.38
CA LYS A 115 -7.04 -9.95 8.69
C LYS A 115 -7.18 -11.44 8.87
N ASP A 116 -8.41 -11.88 9.15
CA ASP A 116 -8.69 -13.30 9.30
C ASP A 116 -8.76 -13.94 7.91
N GLU A 117 -8.51 -15.25 7.88
CA GLU A 117 -8.67 -16.07 6.68
C GLU A 117 -10.10 -15.92 6.17
N ILE A 118 -10.23 -15.61 4.88
CA ILE A 118 -11.55 -15.41 4.26
C ILE A 118 -11.94 -16.73 3.61
N ASP A 119 -13.13 -17.22 3.96
CA ASP A 119 -13.70 -18.42 3.36
C ASP A 119 -13.77 -18.28 1.83
N GLU A 120 -13.31 -19.31 1.12
CA GLU A 120 -13.24 -19.36 -0.35
C GLU A 120 -14.60 -19.10 -1.03
N ASN A 121 -15.69 -19.29 -0.30
CA ASN A 121 -17.05 -19.13 -0.81
C ASN A 121 -17.56 -17.68 -0.86
N LEU A 122 -16.81 -16.70 -0.36
CA LEU A 122 -17.35 -15.34 -0.19
C LEU A 122 -17.43 -14.56 -1.49
N HIS A 123 -16.36 -14.44 -2.29
CA HIS A 123 -16.34 -13.78 -3.61
C HIS A 123 -15.01 -14.07 -4.33
N GLU A 124 -14.92 -13.83 -5.65
CA GLU A 124 -13.64 -13.89 -6.37
C GLU A 124 -12.68 -12.79 -5.88
N PHE A 125 -11.44 -13.18 -5.54
CA PHE A 125 -10.35 -12.31 -5.04
C PHE A 125 -10.71 -11.47 -3.79
N PRO A 126 -11.17 -12.10 -2.69
CA PRO A 126 -11.74 -11.36 -1.57
C PRO A 126 -10.74 -10.43 -0.87
N HIS A 127 -9.47 -10.85 -0.77
CA HIS A 127 -8.40 -10.05 -0.18
C HIS A 127 -8.11 -8.79 -1.00
N THR A 128 -7.95 -8.91 -2.33
CA THR A 128 -7.67 -7.76 -3.20
C THR A 128 -8.80 -6.75 -3.15
N ARG A 129 -10.06 -7.23 -3.13
CA ARG A 129 -11.23 -6.35 -3.04
C ARG A 129 -11.24 -5.58 -1.72
N ASP A 130 -11.00 -6.25 -0.59
CA ASP A 130 -10.94 -5.58 0.71
C ASP A 130 -9.77 -4.58 0.79
N GLU A 131 -8.60 -4.92 0.26
CA GLU A 131 -7.46 -4.00 0.18
C GLU A 131 -7.78 -2.72 -0.61
N VAL A 132 -8.44 -2.85 -1.76
CA VAL A 132 -8.85 -1.70 -2.58
C VAL A 132 -9.90 -0.87 -1.87
N MET A 133 -10.95 -1.50 -1.31
CA MET A 133 -12.01 -0.81 -0.59
C MET A 133 -11.46 -0.03 0.63
N ALA A 134 -10.66 -0.68 1.47
CA ALA A 134 -10.05 -0.05 2.63
C ALA A 134 -9.12 1.12 2.24
N SER A 135 -8.38 0.96 1.14
CA SER A 135 -7.51 2.03 0.61
C SER A 135 -8.31 3.21 0.04
N ASN A 136 -9.47 2.94 -0.56
CA ASN A 136 -10.38 3.96 -1.08
C ASN A 136 -11.03 4.77 0.06
N LEU A 137 -11.50 4.09 1.10
CA LEU A 137 -12.14 4.74 2.26
C LEU A 137 -11.22 5.77 2.93
N VAL A 138 -9.94 5.43 3.10
CA VAL A 138 -8.99 6.35 3.78
C VAL A 138 -8.36 7.39 2.86
N ARG A 139 -8.58 7.31 1.54
CA ARG A 139 -7.89 8.14 0.56
C ARG A 139 -8.24 9.62 0.64
N GLY A 140 -9.50 9.90 0.95
CA GLY A 140 -10.03 11.27 1.07
C GLY A 140 -9.80 11.90 2.43
N LEU A 141 -9.38 11.13 3.44
CA LEU A 141 -9.24 11.63 4.81
C LEU A 141 -8.06 12.59 4.94
N GLU A 142 -8.29 13.81 5.39
CA GLU A 142 -7.22 14.71 5.77
C GLU A 142 -6.61 14.31 7.12
N TYR A 143 -5.50 14.96 7.49
CA TYR A 143 -4.82 14.65 8.75
C TYR A 143 -5.74 14.83 9.95
N GLU A 144 -6.55 15.88 9.91
CA GLU A 144 -7.54 16.20 10.95
C GLU A 144 -8.61 15.10 11.07
N ASP A 145 -9.09 14.59 9.95
CA ASP A 145 -10.06 13.49 9.93
C ASP A 145 -9.47 12.24 10.58
N CYS A 146 -8.19 11.93 10.28
CA CYS A 146 -7.49 10.82 10.92
C CYS A 146 -7.33 11.04 12.42
N ARG A 147 -7.11 12.28 12.87
CA ARG A 147 -6.97 12.64 14.28
C ARG A 147 -8.29 12.44 15.04
N GLU A 148 -9.41 12.82 14.44
CA GLU A 148 -10.75 12.63 15.00
C GLU A 148 -11.15 11.15 15.01
N LEU A 149 -10.88 10.41 13.92
CA LEU A 149 -11.26 9.01 13.77
C LEU A 149 -10.44 8.03 14.61
N TYR A 150 -9.12 8.25 14.75
CA TYR A 150 -8.23 7.26 15.34
C TYR A 150 -8.61 6.82 16.78
N PRO A 151 -8.98 7.73 17.70
CA PRO A 151 -9.46 7.35 19.03
C PRO A 151 -10.69 6.45 19.02
N LEU A 152 -11.59 6.62 18.04
CA LEU A 152 -12.81 5.84 17.90
C LEU A 152 -12.52 4.43 17.37
N VAL A 153 -11.66 4.33 16.35
CA VAL A 153 -11.41 3.04 15.68
C VAL A 153 -10.34 2.19 16.37
N ARG A 154 -9.42 2.77 17.15
CA ARG A 154 -8.28 2.03 17.71
C ARG A 154 -8.69 0.81 18.55
N GLN A 155 -9.76 0.96 19.34
CA GLN A 155 -10.30 -0.07 20.24
C GLN A 155 -11.44 -0.89 19.63
N ALA A 156 -12.04 -0.41 18.54
CA ALA A 156 -13.08 -1.12 17.83
C ALA A 156 -12.57 -2.41 17.16
N THR A 157 -13.47 -3.38 16.97
CA THR A 157 -13.25 -4.53 16.09
C THR A 157 -13.10 -4.07 14.64
N THR A 158 -12.60 -4.91 13.74
CA THR A 158 -12.45 -4.55 12.31
C THR A 158 -13.78 -4.14 11.68
N VAL A 159 -14.85 -4.89 11.97
CA VAL A 159 -16.20 -4.62 11.46
C VAL A 159 -16.74 -3.29 11.98
N GLU A 160 -16.64 -3.05 13.29
CA GLU A 160 -17.07 -1.78 13.89
C GLU A 160 -16.24 -0.59 13.39
N ALA A 161 -14.93 -0.74 13.29
CA ALA A 161 -14.04 0.29 12.76
C ALA A 161 -14.39 0.64 11.32
N LYS A 162 -14.69 -0.36 10.48
CA LYS A 162 -15.09 -0.16 9.08
C LYS A 162 -16.39 0.64 9.00
N ARG A 163 -17.41 0.25 9.78
CA ARG A 163 -18.68 0.99 9.89
C ARG A 163 -18.48 2.45 10.32
N ILE A 164 -17.68 2.69 11.35
CA ILE A 164 -17.40 4.06 11.86
C ILE A 164 -16.78 4.93 10.74
N VAL A 165 -15.80 4.40 10.01
CA VAL A 165 -15.12 5.14 8.94
C VAL A 165 -16.06 5.39 7.75
N GLU A 166 -16.85 4.39 7.36
CA GLU A 166 -17.85 4.52 6.28
C GLU A 166 -18.90 5.59 6.60
N GLU A 167 -19.42 5.60 7.83
CA GLU A 167 -20.36 6.63 8.30
C GLU A 167 -19.72 8.03 8.29
N TYR A 168 -18.48 8.16 8.79
CA TYR A 168 -17.76 9.44 8.78
C TYR A 168 -17.56 9.99 7.36
N VAL A 169 -17.12 9.14 6.42
CA VAL A 169 -16.88 9.55 5.03
C VAL A 169 -18.18 9.91 4.32
N THR A 170 -19.28 9.19 4.60
CA THR A 170 -20.59 9.48 4.02
C THR A 170 -21.16 10.79 4.53
N GLN A 171 -21.05 11.06 5.83
CA GLN A 171 -21.52 12.31 6.45
C GLN A 171 -20.69 13.53 6.04
N ALA A 172 -19.40 13.34 5.76
CA ALA A 172 -18.52 14.42 5.32
C ALA A 172 -18.81 14.92 3.89
N GLY A 173 -19.54 14.14 3.08
CA GLY A 173 -19.86 14.45 1.68
C GLY A 173 -18.63 14.52 0.75
N PRO A 174 -18.81 14.39 -0.57
CA PRO A 174 -17.72 14.57 -1.52
C PRO A 174 -17.44 16.07 -1.67
N CYS A 175 -16.46 16.57 -0.92
CA CYS A 175 -15.96 17.94 -0.96
C CYS A 175 -16.92 19.03 -0.43
N GLY A 176 -16.66 19.44 0.82
CA GLY A 176 -16.78 20.84 1.21
C GLY A 176 -18.13 21.31 1.76
N THR A 177 -18.41 20.99 3.02
CA THR A 177 -18.72 21.95 4.11
C THR A 177 -19.10 21.12 5.33
N ARG A 178 -18.21 21.05 6.33
CA ARG A 178 -18.61 20.57 7.65
C ARG A 178 -19.45 21.66 8.31
N HIS A 179 -20.76 21.44 8.45
CA HIS A 179 -21.54 22.17 9.44
C HIS A 179 -20.98 21.80 10.81
N LYS A 180 -20.16 22.69 11.37
CA LYS A 180 -19.77 22.66 12.77
C LYS A 180 -20.86 23.39 13.54
N ASP A 181 -21.88 22.66 13.93
CA ASP A 181 -22.82 23.17 14.94
C ASP A 181 -22.16 22.94 16.30
N TRP A 182 -21.86 24.06 16.96
CA TRP A 182 -21.56 24.13 18.39
C TRP A 182 -22.85 23.99 19.19
#